data_AF-A0A1H8VMY3-F1
#
_entry.id   AF-A0A1H8VMY3-F1
#
_cell.length_a   1.000
_cell.length_b   1.000
_cell.length_c   1.000
_cell.angle_alpha   90.00
_cell.angle_beta   90.00
_cell.angle_gamma   90.00
#
_symmetry.space_group_name_H-M   'P 1'
#
loop_
_entity.id
_entity.type
_entity.pdbx_description
1 polymer ?
#
loop_
_entity_poly.entity_id
_entity_poly.type
_entity_poly.pdbx_seq_one_letter_code
_entity_poly.pdbx_strand_id
1 'polypeptide(L)'
;MQQSEGISVGVVGHGHAITPLIHRLVELGVRVHATADTIDDYVALRSAGAIPHRFEDMPAVAAKVDLLISTSFARHLGATVVARLPESAIIIDLAGPPGSVDFETSRRLGRHPIWAPAIEGNLEASWPLIAAEIEAMAADNRRQPRCSK
;
A
#
# COMPACT_ATOMS: atom_id res chain seq x y z
N MET A 1 10.90 -7.81 -16.53
CA MET A 1 10.48 -8.10 -15.15
C MET A 1 8.98 -8.36 -15.16
N GLN A 2 8.58 -9.61 -14.94
CA GLN A 2 7.17 -10.01 -14.82
C GLN A 2 6.68 -9.59 -13.43
N GLN A 3 5.84 -8.56 -13.37
CA GLN A 3 5.04 -8.24 -12.19
C GLN A 3 4.04 -9.39 -12.00
N SER A 4 3.92 -9.95 -10.81
CA SER A 4 2.95 -11.01 -10.49
C SER A 4 1.53 -10.50 -10.78
N GLU A 5 0.75 -11.29 -11.51
CA GLU A 5 -0.60 -10.91 -11.95
C GLU A 5 -1.67 -10.97 -10.83
N GLY A 6 -1.30 -10.99 -9.54
CA GLY A 6 -2.25 -11.30 -8.47
C GLY A 6 -2.56 -10.17 -7.48
N ILE A 7 -1.52 -9.49 -6.98
CA ILE A 7 -1.61 -8.64 -5.78
C ILE A 7 -1.16 -7.23 -6.13
N SER A 8 -2.00 -6.26 -5.78
CA SER A 8 -1.71 -4.83 -5.94
C SER A 8 -1.56 -4.16 -4.58
N VAL A 9 -0.44 -3.48 -4.38
CA VAL A 9 -0.11 -2.75 -3.16
C VAL A 9 -0.13 -1.25 -3.44
N GLY A 10 -0.86 -0.49 -2.62
CA GLY A 10 -0.85 0.97 -2.64
C GLY A 10 0.04 1.51 -1.54
N VAL A 11 1.00 2.38 -1.85
CA VAL A 11 1.89 3.02 -0.87
C VAL A 11 1.65 4.52 -0.86
N VAL A 12 1.27 5.06 0.30
CA VAL A 12 1.03 6.48 0.49
C VAL A 12 2.11 7.03 1.41
N GLY A 13 2.99 7.86 0.86
CA GLY A 13 4.16 8.35 1.56
C GLY A 13 4.86 9.47 0.79
N HIS A 14 5.95 9.97 1.38
CA HIS A 14 6.75 11.06 0.81
C HIS A 14 7.80 10.53 -0.16
N GLY A 15 7.48 10.48 -1.45
CA GLY A 15 8.48 10.48 -2.52
C GLY A 15 9.61 9.44 -2.39
N HIS A 16 10.85 9.88 -2.60
CA HIS A 16 12.04 9.02 -2.49
C HIS A 16 12.23 8.32 -1.12
N ALA A 17 11.62 8.81 -0.04
CA ALA A 17 11.75 8.20 1.29
C ALA A 17 11.12 6.80 1.35
N ILE A 18 10.14 6.52 0.50
CA ILE A 18 9.51 5.19 0.40
C ILE A 18 10.21 4.29 -0.62
N THR A 19 11.19 4.76 -1.39
CA THR A 19 11.89 3.96 -2.43
C THR A 19 12.45 2.62 -1.90
N PRO A 20 13.06 2.53 -0.71
CA PRO A 20 13.51 1.23 -0.18
C PRO A 20 12.36 0.23 0.03
N LEU A 21 11.20 0.71 0.51
CA LEU A 21 9.99 -0.12 0.65
C LEU A 21 9.50 -0.59 -0.73
N ILE A 22 9.48 0.32 -1.72
CA ILE A 22 9.05 0.00 -3.08
C ILE A 22 9.91 -1.12 -3.68
N HIS A 23 11.25 -1.04 -3.54
CA HIS A 23 12.14 -2.07 -4.07
C HIS A 23 11.81 -3.45 -3.52
N ARG A 24 11.65 -3.58 -2.19
CA ARG A 24 11.34 -4.88 -1.59
C ARG A 24 9.98 -5.42 -2.02
N LEU A 25 8.97 -4.55 -2.15
CA LEU A 25 7.65 -4.95 -2.64
C LEU A 25 7.72 -5.45 -4.08
N VAL A 26 8.45 -4.75 -4.95
CA VAL A 26 8.65 -5.15 -6.35
C VAL A 26 9.45 -6.45 -6.44
N GLU A 27 10.42 -6.70 -5.54
CA GLU A 27 11.15 -7.98 -5.45
C GLU A 27 10.25 -9.15 -5.05
N LEU A 28 9.22 -8.92 -4.23
CA LEU A 28 8.14 -9.89 -3.97
C LEU A 28 7.22 -10.10 -5.17
N GLY A 29 7.45 -9.37 -6.26
CA GLY A 29 6.69 -9.46 -7.51
C GLY A 29 5.34 -8.76 -7.46
N VAL A 30 4.97 -7.99 -6.44
CA VAL A 30 3.65 -7.35 -6.39
C VAL A 30 3.55 -6.13 -7.30
N ARG A 31 2.34 -5.78 -7.75
CA ARG A 31 2.11 -4.53 -8.48
C ARG A 31 2.05 -3.37 -7.49
N VAL A 32 3.03 -2.47 -7.54
CA VAL A 32 3.10 -1.35 -6.60
C VAL A 32 2.58 -0.05 -7.22
N HIS A 33 1.58 0.54 -6.58
CA HIS A 33 1.07 1.89 -6.83
C HIS A 33 1.57 2.81 -5.72
N ALA A 34 2.16 3.97 -6.02
CA ALA A 34 2.73 4.84 -4.99
C ALA A 34 2.38 6.32 -5.21
N THR A 35 2.22 7.10 -4.15
CA THR A 35 1.98 8.54 -4.26
C THR A 35 3.26 9.31 -4.50
N ALA A 36 3.21 10.29 -5.42
CA ALA A 36 4.31 11.19 -5.74
C ALA A 36 3.83 12.64 -5.79
N ASP A 37 4.67 13.54 -5.29
CA ASP A 37 4.32 14.97 -5.16
C ASP A 37 5.12 15.84 -6.13
N THR A 38 6.35 15.42 -6.46
CA THR A 38 7.25 16.14 -7.35
C THR A 38 7.63 15.30 -8.57
N ILE A 39 8.11 15.95 -9.64
CA ILE A 39 8.59 15.25 -10.85
C ILE A 39 9.71 14.26 -10.50
N ASP A 40 10.60 14.64 -9.58
CA ASP A 40 11.69 13.77 -9.13
C ASP A 40 11.17 12.51 -8.43
N ASP A 41 10.10 12.63 -7.63
CA ASP A 41 9.43 11.46 -7.04
C ASP A 41 8.87 10.52 -8.12
N TYR A 42 8.25 11.07 -9.16
CA TYR A 42 7.74 10.27 -10.28
C TYR A 42 8.87 9.48 -10.95
N VAL A 43 10.01 10.11 -11.22
CA VAL A 43 11.16 9.47 -11.85
C VAL A 43 11.75 8.39 -10.94
N ALA A 44 11.92 8.69 -9.64
CA ALA A 44 12.48 7.75 -8.67
C ALA A 44 11.59 6.51 -8.49
N LEU A 45 10.29 6.70 -8.31
CA LEU A 45 9.34 5.59 -8.13
C LEU A 45 9.20 4.74 -9.39
N ARG A 46 9.21 5.35 -10.57
CA ARG A 46 9.21 4.60 -11.84
C ARG A 46 10.47 3.78 -12.01
N SER A 47 11.62 4.36 -11.68
CA SER A 47 12.92 3.67 -11.72
C SER A 47 12.97 2.50 -10.72
N ALA A 48 12.28 2.63 -9.58
CA ALA A 48 12.13 1.57 -8.59
C ALA A 48 11.11 0.49 -8.97
N GLY A 49 10.38 0.63 -10.10
CA GLY A 49 9.43 -0.37 -10.60
C GLY A 49 7.98 -0.16 -10.13
N ALA A 50 7.68 0.94 -9.46
CA ALA A 50 6.30 1.32 -9.09
C ALA A 50 5.60 2.14 -10.18
N ILE A 51 4.28 2.26 -10.01
CA ILE A 51 3.40 3.13 -10.79
C ILE A 51 3.09 4.35 -9.90
N PRO A 52 3.67 5.53 -10.14
CA PRO A 52 3.40 6.73 -9.36
C PRO A 52 2.04 7.33 -9.73
N HIS A 53 1.37 7.92 -8.75
CA HIS A 53 0.10 8.63 -8.87
C HIS A 53 0.15 9.92 -8.07
N ARG A 54 -0.68 10.90 -8.42
CA ARG A 54 -0.92 12.00 -7.49
C ARG A 54 -1.80 11.50 -6.36
N PHE A 55 -1.75 12.16 -5.20
CA PHE A 55 -2.61 11.78 -4.08
C PHE A 55 -4.10 11.90 -4.43
N GLU A 56 -4.47 12.85 -5.28
CA GLU A 56 -5.85 13.07 -5.70
C GLU A 56 -6.43 11.91 -6.52
N ASP A 57 -5.56 11.08 -7.12
CA ASP A 57 -5.95 9.90 -7.89
C ASP A 57 -6.19 8.67 -7.00
N MET A 58 -5.81 8.73 -5.71
CA MET A 58 -5.92 7.62 -4.77
C MET A 58 -7.32 7.00 -4.68
N PRO A 59 -8.44 7.74 -4.78
CA PRO A 59 -9.75 7.13 -4.86
C PRO A 59 -9.87 6.11 -6.00
N ALA A 60 -9.40 6.44 -7.21
CA ALA A 60 -9.45 5.52 -8.35
C ALA A 60 -8.44 4.37 -8.19
N VAL A 61 -7.28 4.63 -7.59
CA VAL A 61 -6.25 3.63 -7.34
C VAL A 61 -6.69 2.62 -6.27
N ALA A 62 -7.36 3.08 -5.21
CA ALA A 62 -7.79 2.23 -4.09
C ALA A 62 -8.71 1.09 -4.52
N ALA A 63 -9.53 1.29 -5.56
CA ALA A 63 -10.45 0.27 -6.08
C ALA A 63 -9.78 -1.04 -6.56
N LYS A 64 -8.48 -1.00 -6.81
CA LYS A 64 -7.68 -2.15 -7.27
C LYS A 64 -6.58 -2.55 -6.29
N VAL A 65 -6.52 -1.97 -5.10
CA VAL A 65 -5.45 -2.21 -4.12
C VAL A 65 -5.91 -3.23 -3.09
N ASP A 66 -5.16 -4.33 -2.96
CA ASP A 66 -5.43 -5.39 -1.99
C ASP A 66 -4.77 -5.10 -0.63
N LEU A 67 -3.64 -4.38 -0.65
CA LEU A 67 -2.91 -3.93 0.53
C LEU A 67 -2.57 -2.44 0.44
N LEU A 68 -3.10 -1.61 1.34
CA LEU A 68 -2.76 -0.19 1.45
C LEU A 68 -1.75 0.01 2.59
N ILE A 69 -0.57 0.53 2.28
CA ILE A 69 0.46 0.90 3.24
C ILE A 69 0.54 2.42 3.29
N SER A 70 0.33 3.01 4.47
CA SER A 70 0.54 4.44 4.68
C SER A 70 1.75 4.69 5.55
N THR A 71 2.62 5.60 5.12
CA THR A 71 3.77 6.10 5.89
C THR A 71 3.67 7.61 6.13
N SER A 72 2.56 8.23 5.73
CA SER A 72 2.45 9.69 5.63
C SER A 72 1.88 10.30 6.91
N PHE A 73 2.63 11.16 7.58
CA PHE A 73 2.11 12.02 8.65
C PHE A 73 1.33 13.24 8.12
N ALA A 74 1.48 13.56 6.83
CA ALA A 74 0.95 14.79 6.24
C ALA A 74 -0.37 14.59 5.49
N ARG A 75 -0.68 13.37 5.05
CA ARG A 75 -1.87 13.08 4.24
C ARG A 75 -2.76 12.10 4.95
N HIS A 76 -3.98 12.53 5.23
CA HIS A 76 -5.00 11.70 5.85
C HIS A 76 -5.75 10.88 4.80
N LEU A 77 -5.72 9.56 4.94
CA LEU A 77 -6.51 8.60 4.16
C LEU A 77 -7.88 8.45 4.81
N GLY A 78 -8.77 9.39 4.49
CA GLY A 78 -10.13 9.42 4.99
C GLY A 78 -11.09 8.46 4.28
N ALA A 79 -12.35 8.52 4.70
CA ALA A 79 -13.44 7.66 4.22
C ALA A 79 -13.55 7.54 2.69
N THR A 80 -13.28 8.60 1.93
CA THR A 80 -13.38 8.60 0.45
C THR A 80 -12.44 7.61 -0.23
N VAL A 81 -11.25 7.41 0.32
CA VAL A 81 -10.27 6.45 -0.20
C VAL A 81 -10.56 5.07 0.39
N VAL A 82 -10.76 4.99 1.71
CA VAL A 82 -11.04 3.73 2.42
C VAL A 82 -12.27 3.01 1.86
N ALA A 83 -13.35 3.74 1.56
CA ALA A 83 -14.58 3.16 1.03
C ALA A 83 -14.44 2.57 -0.38
N ARG A 84 -13.39 2.95 -1.12
CA ARG A 84 -13.12 2.40 -2.45
C ARG A 84 -12.23 1.16 -2.41
N LEU A 85 -11.52 0.91 -1.31
CA LEU A 85 -10.77 -0.33 -1.16
C LEU A 85 -11.71 -1.55 -1.29
N PRO A 86 -11.25 -2.66 -1.88
CA PRO A 86 -11.91 -3.95 -1.77
C PRO A 86 -12.26 -4.29 -0.32
N GLU A 87 -13.32 -5.06 -0.12
CA GLU A 87 -13.76 -5.45 1.24
C GLU A 87 -12.70 -6.27 1.97
N SER A 88 -12.02 -7.15 1.26
CA SER A 88 -10.90 -7.96 1.77
C SER A 88 -9.57 -7.20 1.89
N ALA A 89 -9.55 -5.89 1.64
CA ALA A 89 -8.31 -5.13 1.64
C ALA A 89 -7.75 -4.98 3.05
N ILE A 90 -6.44 -5.16 3.16
CA ILE A 90 -5.68 -4.94 4.38
C ILE A 90 -5.11 -3.52 4.34
N ILE A 91 -5.10 -2.85 5.48
CA ILE A 91 -4.52 -1.52 5.63
C ILE A 91 -3.43 -1.61 6.69
N ILE A 92 -2.20 -1.24 6.36
CA ILE A 92 -1.10 -1.12 7.31
C ILE A 92 -0.73 0.36 7.43
N ASP A 93 -0.95 0.92 8.62
CA ASP A 93 -0.55 2.29 8.93
C ASP A 93 0.75 2.29 9.72
N LEU A 94 1.79 2.84 9.10
CA LEU A 94 3.13 3.00 9.64
C LEU A 94 3.37 4.44 10.11
N ALA A 95 2.37 5.32 10.05
CA ALA A 95 2.44 6.58 10.77
C ALA A 95 2.21 6.31 12.27
N GLY A 96 3.01 6.95 13.12
CA GLY A 96 2.79 6.93 14.56
C GLY A 96 1.41 7.49 14.94
N PRO A 97 0.90 7.21 16.16
CA PRO A 97 -0.38 7.74 16.64
C PRO A 97 -0.42 9.28 16.50
N PRO A 98 -1.52 9.87 16.00
CA PRO A 98 -2.87 9.30 15.84
C PRO A 98 -3.08 8.40 14.61
N GLY A 99 -2.05 8.17 13.80
CA GLY A 99 -2.14 7.47 12.51
C GLY A 99 -2.55 8.41 11.37
N SER A 100 -2.52 7.89 10.17
CA SER A 100 -2.83 8.59 8.92
C SER A 100 -4.09 8.08 8.24
N VAL A 101 -4.66 6.96 8.68
CA VAL A 101 -5.85 6.33 8.09
C VAL A 101 -7.05 6.40 9.03
N ASP A 102 -8.25 6.62 8.48
CA ASP A 102 -9.51 6.49 9.23
C ASP A 102 -9.81 5.00 9.56
N PHE A 103 -9.29 4.54 10.70
CA PHE A 103 -9.46 3.17 11.18
C PHE A 103 -10.91 2.85 11.57
N GLU A 104 -11.67 3.84 12.03
CA GLU A 104 -13.06 3.64 12.41
C GLU A 104 -13.89 3.27 11.18
N THR A 105 -13.80 4.09 10.13
CA THR A 105 -14.49 3.82 8.86
C THR A 105 -13.98 2.53 8.23
N SER A 106 -12.68 2.25 8.31
CA SER A 106 -12.10 1.01 7.79
C SER A 106 -12.76 -0.23 8.41
N ARG A 107 -12.85 -0.28 9.75
CA ARG A 107 -13.50 -1.40 10.46
C ARG A 107 -15.00 -1.49 10.16
N ARG A 108 -15.71 -0.36 10.15
CA ARG A 108 -17.15 -0.32 9.83
C ARG A 108 -17.45 -0.88 8.45
N LEU A 109 -16.53 -0.70 7.52
CA LEU A 109 -16.64 -1.20 6.16
C LEU A 109 -16.07 -2.63 6.01
N GLY A 110 -15.64 -3.31 7.07
CA GLY A 110 -15.14 -4.68 6.99
C GLY A 110 -13.70 -4.83 6.48
N ARG A 111 -12.95 -3.72 6.39
CA ARG A 111 -11.51 -3.75 6.07
C ARG A 111 -10.72 -4.09 7.33
N HIS A 112 -9.47 -4.53 7.15
CA HIS A 112 -8.61 -4.96 8.26
C HIS A 112 -7.47 -3.97 8.51
N PRO A 113 -7.68 -2.88 9.28
CA PRO A 113 -6.62 -1.93 9.61
C PRO A 113 -5.71 -2.47 10.71
N ILE A 114 -4.42 -2.47 10.43
CA ILE A 114 -3.34 -2.85 11.33
C ILE A 114 -2.48 -1.60 11.54
N TRP A 115 -2.29 -1.24 12.81
CA TRP A 115 -1.25 -0.28 13.15
C TRP A 115 0.06 -1.04 13.35
N ALA A 116 1.14 -0.55 12.75
CA ALA A 116 2.48 -1.08 12.94
C ALA A 116 3.44 0.04 13.36
N PRO A 117 4.51 -0.29 14.11
CA PRO A 117 5.43 0.70 14.64
C PRO A 117 5.97 1.61 13.55
N ALA A 118 6.12 2.89 13.91
CA ALA A 118 6.41 3.93 12.93
C ALA A 118 7.75 3.70 12.23
N ILE A 119 7.80 3.99 10.92
CA ILE A 119 9.05 4.09 10.15
C ILE A 119 9.79 5.39 10.54
N GLU A 120 9.96 5.68 11.82
CA GLU A 120 10.95 6.70 12.25
C GLU A 120 12.36 6.10 12.10
N GLY A 121 12.73 5.84 10.85
CA GLY A 121 14.09 5.49 10.44
C GLY A 121 14.39 4.02 10.15
N ASN A 122 13.45 3.06 10.37
CA ASN A 122 13.74 1.66 10.08
C ASN A 122 12.55 0.83 9.55
N LEU A 123 12.61 0.45 8.27
CA LEU A 123 11.67 -0.47 7.63
C LEU A 123 11.72 -1.89 8.23
N GLU A 124 12.85 -2.32 8.79
CA GLU A 124 13.04 -3.70 9.26
C GLU A 124 12.06 -4.11 10.36
N ALA A 125 11.61 -3.17 11.19
CA ALA A 125 10.68 -3.50 12.27
C ALA A 125 9.30 -3.94 11.74
N SER A 126 8.85 -3.36 10.64
CA SER A 126 7.52 -3.59 10.07
C SER A 126 7.55 -4.48 8.83
N TRP A 127 8.73 -4.71 8.23
CA TRP A 127 8.89 -5.56 7.06
C TRP A 127 8.38 -6.99 7.24
N PRO A 128 8.66 -7.71 8.35
CA PRO A 128 8.15 -9.07 8.54
C PRO A 128 6.62 -9.16 8.47
N LEU A 129 5.92 -8.16 9.02
CA LEU A 129 4.46 -8.07 8.94
C LEU A 129 4.01 -7.87 7.49
N ILE A 130 4.57 -6.89 6.78
CA ILE A 130 4.21 -6.59 5.39
C ILE A 130 4.43 -7.82 4.49
N ALA A 131 5.59 -8.47 4.63
CA ALA A 131 5.94 -9.66 3.86
C ALA A 131 4.98 -10.82 4.15
N ALA A 132 4.67 -11.08 5.42
CA ALA A 132 3.74 -12.14 5.83
C ALA A 132 2.33 -11.94 5.25
N GLU A 133 1.81 -10.71 5.26
CA GLU A 133 0.49 -10.41 4.68
C GLU A 133 0.48 -10.66 3.16
N ILE A 134 1.53 -10.24 2.45
CA ILE A 134 1.66 -10.47 1.00
C ILE A 134 1.77 -11.97 0.70
N GLU A 135 2.55 -12.71 1.48
CA GLU A 135 2.69 -14.17 1.33
C GLU A 135 1.37 -14.90 1.61
N ALA A 136 0.62 -14.47 2.63
CA ALA A 136 -0.70 -15.01 2.93
C ALA A 136 -1.69 -14.74 1.78
N MET A 137 -1.76 -13.50 1.28
CA MET A 137 -2.55 -13.15 0.09
C MET A 137 -2.13 -13.97 -1.13
N ALA A 138 -0.83 -14.20 -1.33
CA ALA A 138 -0.33 -14.99 -2.45
C ALA A 138 -0.73 -16.47 -2.31
N ALA A 139 -0.71 -17.02 -1.09
CA ALA A 139 -1.21 -18.36 -0.82
C ALA A 139 -2.71 -18.48 -1.06
N ASP A 140 -3.49 -17.46 -0.69
CA ASP A 140 -4.93 -17.42 -0.92
C ASP A 140 -5.27 -17.29 -2.40
N ASN A 141 -4.62 -16.40 -3.14
CA ASN A 141 -4.79 -16.26 -4.58
C ASN A 141 -4.41 -17.55 -5.34
N ARG A 142 -3.42 -18.32 -4.87
CA ARG A 142 -3.11 -19.65 -5.43
C ARG A 142 -4.22 -20.67 -5.18
N ARG A 143 -4.93 -20.56 -4.05
CA ARG A 143 -6.06 -21.44 -3.70
C ARG A 143 -7.35 -21.04 -4.42
N GLN A 144 -7.57 -19.75 -4.65
CA GLN A 144 -8.75 -19.18 -5.29
C GLN A 144 -8.33 -18.12 -6.31
N PRO A 145 -7.90 -18.51 -7.52
CA PRO A 145 -7.44 -17.54 -8.52
C PRO A 145 -8.58 -16.57 -8.86
N ARG A 146 -8.30 -15.27 -8.74
CA ARG A 146 -9.23 -14.21 -9.16
C ARG A 146 -9.54 -14.43 -10.64
N CYS A 147 -10.78 -14.78 -10.94
CA CYS A 147 -11.24 -14.98 -12.32
C CYS A 147 -11.13 -13.62 -13.03
N SER A 148 -10.18 -13.50 -13.96
CA SER A 148 -10.06 -12.31 -14.81
C SER A 148 -11.28 -12.28 -15.73
N LYS A 149 -12.17 -11.31 -15.52
CA LYS A 149 -13.28 -11.04 -16.44
C LYS A 149 -12.79 -10.29 -17.67
#